data_AF-A0A9P0CW14-F1
#
_entry.id   AF-A0A9P0CW14-F1
#
_cell.length_a   1.000
_cell.length_b   1.000
_cell.length_c   1.000
_cell.angle_alpha   90.00
_cell.angle_beta   90.00
_cell.angle_gamma   90.00
#
_symmetry.space_group_name_H-M   'P 1'
#
loop_
_entity.id
_entity.type
_entity.pdbx_description
1 polymer ?
#
loop_
_entity_poly.entity_id
_entity_poly.type
_entity_poly.pdbx_seq_one_letter_code
_entity_poly.pdbx_strand_id
1 'polypeptide(L)'
;MHNNRMNSYDEIKYPMIQHLPSIAKDLLLDIFKDTDSLIYELYQDPYEVIRRDCHQHFDTSDYPAKNIYEIPQDNKKVLGMMKDENNGVPMTDYIGLRSKLYSTKVLVTDYDIMKKRLELEEKEYDEDEIDIILKNVGVTKKAKGVKGSVVKTIITFDDYMNCRRLFHKI
;
A
#
# COMPACT_ATOMS: atom_id res chain seq x y z
N MET A 1 -38.47 -15.26 -13.84
CA MET A 1 -37.42 -16.23 -14.16
C MET A 1 -36.38 -15.53 -15.01
N HIS A 2 -35.14 -15.60 -14.55
CA HIS A 2 -34.00 -14.82 -15.01
C HIS A 2 -33.49 -15.30 -16.37
N ASN A 3 -33.02 -14.33 -17.15
CA ASN A 3 -31.91 -14.35 -18.10
C ASN A 3 -31.87 -15.39 -19.21
N ASN A 4 -31.92 -14.89 -20.44
CA ASN A 4 -30.80 -15.05 -21.37
C ASN A 4 -30.89 -14.02 -22.50
N ARG A 5 -29.89 -13.14 -22.58
CA ARG A 5 -29.45 -12.60 -23.86
C ARG A 5 -27.95 -12.34 -23.82
N MET A 6 -27.24 -13.24 -24.48
CA MET A 6 -25.87 -13.09 -24.97
C MET A 6 -25.70 -11.75 -25.70
N ASN A 7 -24.50 -11.19 -25.58
CA ASN A 7 -23.70 -10.60 -26.67
C ASN A 7 -22.28 -10.46 -26.09
N SER A 8 -21.35 -11.36 -26.40
CA SER A 8 -20.44 -11.26 -27.57
C SER A 8 -19.64 -9.96 -27.56
N TYR A 9 -18.58 -9.92 -26.74
CA TYR A 9 -17.36 -9.17 -27.04
C TYR A 9 -16.20 -10.08 -26.65
N ASP A 10 -15.84 -10.88 -27.63
CA ASP A 10 -14.50 -11.25 -28.05
C ASP A 10 -13.37 -11.11 -27.03
N GLU A 11 -12.71 -12.24 -26.86
CA GLU A 11 -11.36 -12.45 -26.37
C GLU A 11 -10.45 -11.23 -26.56
N ILE A 12 -10.24 -10.48 -25.47
CA ILE A 12 -9.09 -9.59 -25.34
C ILE A 12 -8.27 -10.08 -24.16
N LYS A 13 -7.48 -11.11 -24.44
CA LYS A 13 -6.30 -11.50 -23.67
C LYS A 13 -5.19 -10.49 -23.96
N TYR A 14 -4.87 -9.62 -23.01
CA TYR A 14 -3.51 -9.10 -22.90
C TYR A 14 -3.05 -9.10 -21.44
N PRO A 15 -1.78 -9.45 -21.19
CA PRO A 15 -1.33 -9.99 -19.93
C PRO A 15 -0.80 -8.89 -19.01
N MET A 16 -1.41 -8.77 -17.84
CA MET A 16 -0.72 -8.36 -16.62
C MET A 16 -1.11 -9.29 -15.48
N ILE A 17 -0.91 -10.59 -15.75
CA ILE A 17 -0.67 -11.61 -14.73
C ILE A 17 0.39 -12.52 -15.33
N GLN A 18 1.63 -12.37 -14.90
CA GLN A 18 2.56 -13.48 -14.92
C GLN A 18 3.19 -13.52 -13.53
N HIS A 19 2.62 -14.33 -12.65
CA HIS A 19 3.16 -14.71 -11.34
C HIS A 19 2.61 -13.95 -10.13
N LEU A 20 1.29 -13.81 -10.08
CA LEU A 20 0.62 -14.39 -8.92
C LEU A 20 0.15 -15.79 -9.36
N PRO A 21 0.48 -16.87 -8.62
CA PRO A 21 0.11 -18.23 -9.01
C PRO A 21 -1.39 -18.30 -9.23
N SER A 22 -1.83 -19.23 -10.08
CA SER A 22 -3.25 -19.50 -10.38
C SER A 22 -4.18 -19.52 -9.15
N ILE A 23 -3.65 -19.80 -7.96
CA ILE A 23 -4.33 -19.77 -6.66
C ILE A 23 -4.81 -18.37 -6.25
N ALA A 24 -4.12 -17.30 -6.63
CA ALA A 24 -4.42 -15.95 -6.17
C ALA A 24 -5.67 -15.31 -6.79
N LYS A 25 -6.13 -15.79 -7.95
CA LYS A 25 -7.29 -15.17 -8.63
C LYS A 25 -8.61 -15.39 -7.87
N ASP A 26 -8.69 -16.47 -7.10
CA ASP A 26 -9.86 -16.80 -6.28
C ASP A 26 -9.83 -16.13 -4.90
N LEU A 27 -8.76 -15.36 -4.59
CA LEU A 27 -8.42 -14.87 -3.25
C LEU A 27 -8.08 -13.38 -3.20
N LEU A 28 -8.50 -12.63 -4.22
CA LEU A 28 -8.11 -11.24 -4.43
C LEU A 28 -9.35 -10.37 -4.67
N LEU A 29 -9.43 -9.23 -3.98
CA LEU A 29 -10.36 -8.15 -4.33
C LEU A 29 -9.58 -6.92 -4.77
N ASP A 30 -9.87 -6.44 -5.99
CA ASP A 30 -9.29 -5.21 -6.55
C ASP A 30 -9.84 -3.98 -5.82
N ILE A 31 -9.01 -3.29 -5.04
CA ILE A 31 -9.41 -2.10 -4.26
C ILE A 31 -9.13 -0.80 -5.05
N PHE A 32 -7.95 -0.68 -5.64
CA PHE A 32 -7.53 0.55 -6.31
C PHE A 32 -6.48 0.30 -7.40
N LYS A 33 -6.54 1.11 -8.46
CA LYS A 33 -5.56 1.13 -9.56
C LYS A 33 -5.25 2.59 -9.94
N ASP A 34 -3.97 2.94 -10.02
CA ASP A 34 -3.46 4.15 -10.66
C ASP A 34 -2.55 3.75 -11.85
N THR A 35 -1.88 4.72 -12.48
CA THR A 35 -1.04 4.51 -13.67
C THR A 35 0.04 3.43 -13.48
N ASP A 36 0.64 3.35 -12.30
CA ASP A 36 1.80 2.52 -11.98
C ASP A 36 1.69 1.77 -10.65
N SER A 37 0.52 1.81 -9.99
CA SER A 37 0.32 1.23 -8.66
C SER A 37 -1.04 0.55 -8.54
N LEU A 38 -1.06 -0.53 -7.74
CA LEU A 38 -2.22 -1.37 -7.49
C LEU A 38 -2.32 -1.62 -5.98
N ILE A 39 -3.53 -1.63 -5.44
CA ILE A 39 -3.80 -2.02 -4.04
C ILE A 39 -4.83 -3.14 -4.05
N TYR A 40 -4.54 -4.17 -3.30
CA TYR A 40 -5.31 -5.40 -3.24
C TYR A 40 -5.66 -5.79 -1.81
N GLU A 41 -6.85 -6.32 -1.62
CA GLU A 41 -7.18 -7.12 -0.44
C GLU A 41 -6.81 -8.58 -0.70
N LEU A 42 -6.07 -9.17 0.22
CA LEU A 42 -5.54 -10.53 0.10
C LEU A 42 -6.06 -11.39 1.25
N TYR A 43 -6.54 -12.59 0.94
CA TYR A 43 -6.95 -13.58 1.95
C TYR A 43 -5.84 -14.53 2.38
N GLN A 44 -4.66 -14.44 1.75
CA GLN A 44 -3.47 -15.25 2.06
C GLN A 44 -2.25 -14.34 2.21
N ASP A 45 -1.17 -14.91 2.75
CA ASP A 45 0.10 -14.22 2.89
C ASP A 45 0.72 -13.87 1.51
N PRO A 46 0.83 -12.56 1.15
CA PRO A 46 1.45 -12.16 -0.10
C PRO A 46 2.94 -12.49 -0.20
N TYR A 47 3.64 -12.55 0.93
CA TYR A 47 5.09 -12.58 0.95
C TYR A 47 5.63 -13.93 0.51
N GLU A 48 4.87 -15.02 0.66
CA GLU A 48 5.20 -16.32 0.07
C GLU A 48 5.26 -16.26 -1.46
N VAL A 49 4.33 -15.53 -2.09
CA VAL A 49 4.31 -15.35 -3.54
C VAL A 49 5.48 -14.48 -3.98
N ILE A 50 5.67 -13.34 -3.31
CA ILE A 50 6.78 -12.43 -3.59
C ILE A 50 8.11 -13.16 -3.48
N ARG A 51 8.33 -13.92 -2.39
CA ARG A 51 9.55 -14.70 -2.18
C ARG A 51 9.79 -15.72 -3.28
N ARG A 52 8.76 -16.47 -3.69
CA ARG A 52 8.87 -17.49 -4.73
C ARG A 52 9.20 -16.88 -6.11
N ASP A 53 8.59 -15.74 -6.42
CA ASP A 53 8.61 -15.17 -7.77
C ASP A 53 9.55 -13.94 -7.89
N CYS A 54 10.24 -13.57 -6.80
CA CYS A 54 11.02 -12.33 -6.67
C CYS A 54 12.01 -12.12 -7.81
N HIS A 55 12.75 -13.16 -8.18
CA HIS A 55 13.79 -13.09 -9.21
C HIS A 55 13.26 -12.67 -10.59
N GLN A 56 12.01 -13.00 -10.92
CA GLN A 56 11.46 -12.77 -12.27
C GLN A 56 10.55 -11.55 -12.36
N HIS A 57 9.85 -11.21 -11.27
CA HIS A 57 8.73 -10.25 -11.34
C HIS A 57 8.79 -9.12 -10.33
N PHE A 58 9.64 -9.21 -9.31
CA PHE A 58 9.66 -8.21 -8.25
C PHE A 58 11.01 -7.53 -8.10
N ASP A 59 10.98 -6.20 -7.96
CA ASP A 59 12.07 -5.42 -7.37
C ASP A 59 11.93 -5.52 -5.85
N THR A 60 12.82 -6.31 -5.25
CA THR A 60 12.92 -6.57 -3.82
C THR A 60 14.16 -5.92 -3.22
N SER A 61 14.87 -5.11 -4.00
CA SER A 61 16.17 -4.56 -3.60
C SER A 61 16.11 -3.63 -2.39
N ASP A 62 14.93 -3.04 -2.12
CA ASP A 62 14.69 -2.16 -0.98
C ASP A 62 14.23 -2.90 0.29
N TYR A 63 14.07 -4.23 0.25
CA TYR A 63 13.75 -5.02 1.45
C TYR A 63 14.90 -4.97 2.47
N PRO A 64 14.61 -5.08 3.78
CA PRO A 64 15.66 -5.31 4.78
C PRO A 64 16.44 -6.59 4.47
N ALA A 65 17.78 -6.52 4.53
CA ALA A 65 18.65 -7.68 4.27
C ALA A 65 18.36 -8.90 5.17
N LYS A 66 17.81 -8.66 6.36
CA LYS A 66 17.34 -9.67 7.31
C LYS A 66 15.85 -9.49 7.58
N ASN A 67 15.03 -9.59 6.55
CA ASN A 67 13.58 -9.58 6.68
C ASN A 67 13.05 -10.94 7.14
N ILE A 68 11.91 -10.94 7.82
CA ILE A 68 11.29 -12.14 8.41
C ILE A 68 10.77 -13.15 7.38
N TYR A 69 10.60 -12.72 6.13
CA TYR A 69 10.09 -13.54 5.04
C TYR A 69 11.22 -14.19 4.24
N GLU A 70 12.49 -13.96 4.59
CA GLU A 70 13.64 -14.49 3.86
C GLU A 70 13.63 -14.15 2.35
N ILE A 71 13.05 -12.99 1.99
CA ILE A 71 13.03 -12.50 0.62
C ILE A 71 14.41 -11.95 0.27
N PRO A 72 15.07 -12.43 -0.80
CA PRO A 72 16.37 -11.90 -1.24
C PRO A 72 16.23 -10.47 -1.79
N GLN A 73 17.32 -9.71 -1.79
CA GLN A 73 17.35 -8.35 -2.36
C GLN A 73 17.80 -8.37 -3.82
N ASP A 74 16.86 -8.37 -4.75
CA ASP A 74 17.14 -8.45 -6.18
C ASP A 74 16.49 -7.34 -7.02
N ASN A 75 16.90 -7.25 -8.29
CA ASN A 75 16.21 -6.52 -9.36
C ASN A 75 16.15 -4.99 -9.23
N LYS A 76 17.08 -4.38 -8.49
CA LYS A 76 17.15 -2.93 -8.28
C LYS A 76 17.03 -2.13 -9.58
N LYS A 77 15.92 -1.41 -9.73
CA LYS A 77 15.62 -0.53 -10.88
C LYS A 77 15.62 -1.24 -12.24
N VAL A 78 15.35 -2.54 -12.26
CA VAL A 78 15.17 -3.28 -13.51
C VAL A 78 13.78 -2.97 -14.08
N LEU A 79 13.70 -2.65 -15.37
CA LEU A 79 12.45 -2.28 -16.02
C LEU A 79 11.47 -3.47 -16.08
N GLY A 80 10.18 -3.19 -15.86
CA GLY A 80 9.11 -4.18 -15.89
C GLY A 80 8.92 -4.96 -14.59
N MET A 81 9.74 -4.70 -13.57
CA MET A 81 9.62 -5.31 -12.25
C MET A 81 8.58 -4.56 -11.39
N MET A 82 7.74 -5.31 -10.69
CA MET A 82 6.80 -4.79 -9.72
C MET A 82 7.50 -4.58 -8.38
N LYS A 83 7.20 -3.51 -7.68
CA LYS A 83 7.74 -3.27 -6.34
C LYS A 83 6.66 -3.45 -5.29
N ASP A 84 7.00 -4.08 -4.18
CA ASP A 84 6.24 -3.89 -2.94
C ASP A 84 6.63 -2.55 -2.32
N GLU A 85 5.75 -1.56 -2.40
CA GLU A 85 5.98 -0.19 -1.92
C GLU A 85 6.22 -0.12 -0.41
N ASN A 86 5.75 -1.12 0.36
CA ASN A 86 5.88 -1.12 1.81
C ASN A 86 7.04 -2.01 2.31
N ASN A 87 7.84 -2.58 1.41
CA ASN A 87 9.06 -3.36 1.71
C ASN A 87 8.87 -4.40 2.83
N GLY A 88 7.81 -5.20 2.77
CA GLY A 88 7.52 -6.24 3.75
C GLY A 88 6.62 -5.82 4.92
N VAL A 89 6.21 -4.56 4.99
CA VAL A 89 5.28 -4.08 6.03
C VAL A 89 3.83 -4.15 5.52
N PRO A 90 2.97 -5.00 6.09
CA PRO A 90 1.59 -5.13 5.61
C PRO A 90 0.82 -3.82 5.72
N MET A 91 0.00 -3.52 4.71
CA MET A 91 -1.00 -2.46 4.81
C MET A 91 -2.17 -2.95 5.68
N THR A 92 -2.53 -2.19 6.70
CA THR A 92 -3.63 -2.53 7.62
C THR A 92 -4.94 -1.85 7.24
N ASP A 93 -4.86 -0.64 6.68
CA ASP A 93 -6.02 0.16 6.33
C ASP A 93 -5.82 0.89 5.00
N TYR A 94 -6.90 0.98 4.23
CA TYR A 94 -6.98 1.78 3.02
C TYR A 94 -8.29 2.54 2.96
N ILE A 95 -8.22 3.85 2.68
CA ILE A 95 -9.38 4.71 2.44
C ILE A 95 -9.17 5.50 1.15
N GLY A 96 -9.92 5.12 0.11
CA GLY A 96 -10.03 5.87 -1.13
C GLY A 96 -11.30 6.70 -1.18
N LEU A 97 -11.16 8.01 -1.40
CA LEU A 97 -12.30 8.91 -1.62
C LEU A 97 -12.48 9.24 -3.11
N ARG A 98 -11.37 9.36 -3.84
CA ARG A 98 -11.31 9.61 -5.29
C ARG A 98 -9.93 9.20 -5.82
N SER A 99 -9.77 9.09 -7.14
CA SER A 99 -8.45 9.06 -7.78
C SER A 99 -7.53 10.16 -7.23
N LYS A 100 -6.35 9.75 -6.75
CA LYS A 100 -5.31 10.61 -6.14
C LYS A 100 -5.77 11.36 -4.88
N LEU A 101 -6.81 10.85 -4.21
CA LEU A 101 -7.28 11.27 -2.90
C LEU A 101 -7.56 10.03 -2.04
N TYR A 102 -6.55 9.61 -1.30
CA TYR A 102 -6.59 8.41 -0.46
C TYR A 102 -5.64 8.53 0.73
N SER A 103 -5.84 7.67 1.72
CA SER A 103 -4.90 7.48 2.82
C SER A 103 -4.77 6.00 3.17
N THR A 104 -3.57 5.59 3.57
CA THR A 104 -3.25 4.21 3.96
C THR A 104 -2.51 4.18 5.28
N LYS A 105 -2.65 3.07 6.00
CA LYS A 105 -1.84 2.71 7.16
C LYS A 105 -1.11 1.41 6.92
N VAL A 106 0.11 1.33 7.42
CA VAL A 106 0.86 0.08 7.51
C VAL A 106 0.99 -0.37 8.95
N LEU A 107 1.34 -1.63 9.15
CA LEU A 107 1.60 -2.17 10.48
C LEU A 107 2.77 -1.41 11.13
N VAL A 108 2.51 -0.85 12.31
CA VAL A 108 3.52 -0.15 13.12
C VAL A 108 3.54 -0.78 14.50
N THR A 109 4.72 -1.14 14.97
CA THR A 109 4.90 -1.70 16.31
C THR A 109 5.31 -0.62 17.31
N ASP A 110 5.12 -0.90 18.60
CA ASP A 110 5.63 -0.02 19.67
C ASP A 110 7.14 0.19 19.56
N TYR A 111 7.88 -0.84 19.10
CA TYR A 111 9.31 -0.72 18.85
C TYR A 111 9.62 0.30 17.75
N ASP A 112 8.84 0.34 16.66
CA ASP A 112 9.03 1.31 15.59
C ASP A 112 8.79 2.75 16.08
N ILE A 113 7.74 2.95 16.90
CA ILE A 113 7.43 4.23 17.53
C ILE A 113 8.55 4.66 18.48
N MET A 114 8.99 3.76 19.38
CA MET A 114 10.04 4.03 20.35
C MET A 114 11.37 4.35 19.66
N LYS A 115 11.76 3.54 18.68
CA LYS A 115 12.96 3.79 17.87
C LYS A 115 12.87 5.15 17.18
N LYS A 116 11.71 5.47 16.60
CA LYS A 116 11.53 6.75 15.91
C LYS A 116 11.59 7.94 16.86
N ARG A 117 11.00 7.81 18.06
CA ARG A 117 11.05 8.83 19.11
C ARG A 117 12.51 9.09 19.52
N LEU A 118 13.26 8.04 19.85
CA LEU A 118 14.69 8.15 20.22
C LEU A 118 15.52 8.83 19.11
N GLU A 119 15.30 8.46 17.84
CA GLU A 119 15.98 9.10 16.68
C GLU A 119 15.67 10.60 16.54
N LEU A 120 14.50 11.06 17.00
CA LEU A 120 14.09 12.46 16.92
C LEU A 120 14.58 13.24 18.14
N GLU A 121 14.53 12.65 19.33
CA GLU A 121 15.10 13.21 20.56
C GLU A 121 16.62 13.42 20.41
N GLU A 122 17.34 12.45 19.83
CA GLU A 122 18.79 12.59 19.53
C GLU A 122 19.08 13.73 18.55
N LYS A 123 18.13 14.06 17.68
CA LYS A 123 18.21 15.18 16.74
C LYS A 123 17.67 16.49 17.31
N GLU A 124 17.34 16.52 18.60
CA GLU A 124 16.86 17.70 19.32
C GLU A 124 15.60 18.32 18.70
N TYR A 125 14.69 17.49 18.19
CA TYR A 125 13.35 17.96 17.79
C TYR A 125 12.56 18.38 19.02
N ASP A 126 11.68 19.38 18.86
CA ASP A 126 10.74 19.78 19.90
C ASP A 126 9.67 18.70 20.15
N GLU A 127 9.21 18.56 21.39
CA GLU A 127 8.21 17.53 21.75
C GLU A 127 6.92 17.63 20.92
N ASP A 128 6.46 18.85 20.61
CA ASP A 128 5.26 19.03 19.77
C ASP A 128 5.51 18.52 18.34
N GLU A 129 6.73 18.72 17.81
CA GLU A 129 7.12 18.21 16.50
C GLU A 129 7.24 16.68 16.51
N ILE A 130 7.82 16.12 17.57
CA ILE A 130 7.93 14.67 17.77
C ILE A 130 6.53 14.05 17.75
N ASP A 131 5.61 14.58 18.53
CA ASP A 131 4.23 14.06 18.61
C ASP A 131 3.50 14.12 17.27
N ILE A 132 3.69 15.21 16.49
CA ILE A 132 3.15 15.32 15.13
C ILE A 132 3.75 14.26 14.21
N ILE A 133 5.06 14.02 14.29
CA ILE A 133 5.73 13.02 13.45
C ILE A 133 5.25 11.61 13.83
N LEU A 134 5.20 11.29 15.12
CA LEU A 134 4.79 9.97 15.62
C LEU A 134 3.34 9.64 15.25
N LYS A 135 2.41 10.60 15.31
CA LYS A 135 1.03 10.45 14.83
C LYS A 135 0.92 10.09 13.34
N ASN A 136 1.97 10.37 12.57
CA ASN A 136 2.03 10.11 11.14
C ASN A 136 2.92 8.92 10.76
N VAL A 137 3.52 8.22 11.73
CA VAL A 137 4.32 7.01 11.45
C VAL A 137 3.42 5.95 10.84
N GLY A 138 3.89 5.36 9.73
CA GLY A 138 3.14 4.37 8.97
C GLY A 138 1.89 4.89 8.25
N VAL A 139 1.64 6.21 8.24
CA VAL A 139 0.49 6.80 7.56
C VAL A 139 0.91 7.47 6.26
N THR A 140 0.38 7.00 5.13
CA THR A 140 0.50 7.69 3.84
C THR A 140 -0.78 8.46 3.52
N LYS A 141 -0.63 9.70 3.05
CA LYS A 141 -1.75 10.57 2.68
C LYS A 141 -1.51 11.15 1.29
N LYS A 142 -2.51 11.02 0.42
CA LYS A 142 -2.53 11.62 -0.91
C LYS A 142 -3.76 12.51 -1.03
N ALA A 143 -3.55 13.77 -1.39
CA ALA A 143 -4.62 14.71 -1.70
C ALA A 143 -4.17 15.64 -2.84
N LYS A 144 -4.38 15.21 -4.09
CA LYS A 144 -3.99 16.03 -5.25
C LYS A 144 -4.72 17.38 -5.23
N GLY A 145 -3.94 18.44 -5.43
CA GLY A 145 -4.45 19.82 -5.40
C GLY A 145 -4.33 20.51 -4.03
N VAL A 146 -3.96 19.77 -2.99
CA VAL A 146 -3.65 20.32 -1.65
C VAL A 146 -2.13 20.48 -1.49
N LYS A 147 -1.69 21.54 -0.82
CA LYS A 147 -0.27 21.78 -0.53
C LYS A 147 0.30 20.63 0.30
N GLY A 148 1.44 20.07 -0.10
CA GLY A 148 2.05 18.91 0.56
C GLY A 148 2.33 19.12 2.05
N SER A 149 2.71 20.34 2.47
CA SER A 149 2.90 20.64 3.90
C SER A 149 1.60 20.48 4.70
N VAL A 150 0.47 20.94 4.15
CA VAL A 150 -0.87 20.79 4.77
C VAL A 150 -1.26 19.33 4.87
N VAL A 151 -1.02 18.55 3.80
CA VAL A 151 -1.28 17.10 3.81
C VAL A 151 -0.43 16.41 4.88
N LYS A 152 0.82 16.83 5.09
CA LYS A 152 1.73 16.22 6.05
C LYS A 152 1.38 16.54 7.49
N THR A 153 1.02 17.79 7.80
CA THR A 153 0.94 18.27 9.19
C THR A 153 -0.48 18.49 9.70
N ILE A 154 -1.45 18.74 8.83
CA ILE A 154 -2.82 19.13 9.23
C ILE A 154 -3.80 18.00 8.96
N ILE A 155 -3.78 17.41 7.77
CA ILE A 155 -4.72 16.36 7.39
C ILE A 155 -4.32 15.06 8.08
N THR A 156 -5.29 14.41 8.70
CA THR A 156 -5.13 13.13 9.40
C THR A 156 -5.80 12.00 8.64
N PHE A 157 -5.49 10.75 8.98
CA PHE A 157 -6.20 9.58 8.44
C PHE A 157 -7.71 9.63 8.79
N ASP A 158 -8.04 10.12 9.98
CA ASP A 158 -9.43 10.19 10.46
C ASP A 158 -10.27 11.19 9.67
N ASP A 159 -9.66 12.23 9.11
CA ASP A 159 -10.35 13.14 8.19
C ASP A 159 -10.86 12.38 6.95
N TYR A 160 -10.04 11.48 6.39
CA TYR A 160 -10.47 10.63 5.26
C TYR A 160 -11.61 9.68 5.68
N MET A 161 -11.49 9.07 6.87
CA MET A 161 -12.53 8.19 7.43
C MET A 161 -13.86 8.91 7.61
N ASN A 162 -13.82 10.11 8.18
CA ASN A 162 -15.00 10.92 8.45
C ASN A 162 -15.65 11.39 7.14
N CYS A 163 -14.86 11.83 6.15
CA CYS A 163 -15.37 12.13 4.82
C CYS A 163 -16.10 10.92 4.21
N ARG A 164 -15.49 9.73 4.22
CA ARG A 164 -16.13 8.51 3.71
C ARG A 164 -17.48 8.24 4.38
N ARG A 165 -17.55 8.37 5.72
CA ARG A 165 -18.80 8.15 6.49
C ARG A 165 -19.90 9.16 6.15
N LEU A 166 -19.55 10.42 5.88
CA LEU A 166 -20.51 11.43 5.47
C LEU A 166 -21.13 11.11 4.10
N PHE A 167 -20.33 10.61 3.15
CA PHE A 167 -20.82 10.27 1.80
C PHE A 167 -21.70 9.01 1.73
N HIS A 168 -21.65 8.11 2.72
CA HIS A 168 -22.51 6.92 2.76
C HIS A 168 -23.83 7.14 3.52
N LYS A 169 -24.04 8.34 4.09
CA LYS A 169 -25.27 8.73 4.79
C LYS A 169 -26.21 9.60 3.94
N ILE A 170 -25.85 9.87 2.69
CA ILE A 170 -26.62 10.63 1.70
C ILE A 170 -27.07 9.65 0.62
#